data_AF-A0A1M6TD11-F1
#
_entry.id   AF-A0A1M6TD11-F1
#
_cell.length_a   1.000
_cell.length_b   1.000
_cell.length_c   1.000
_cell.angle_alpha   90.00
_cell.angle_beta   90.00
_cell.angle_gamma   90.00
#
_symmetry.space_group_name_H-M   'P 1'
#
loop_
_entity.id
_entity.type
_entity.pdbx_description
1 polymer ?
#
loop_
_entity_poly.entity_id
_entity_poly.type
_entity_poly.pdbx_seq_one_letter_code
_entity_poly.pdbx_strand_id
1 'polypeptide(L)' 'IDLEGDLDSEGFKGSEDVRPGFQNVRAKFHIKANASKEKIEKLVKNIERFCPVGDSLENGVNLTTEYVLE' A
#
# COMPACT_ATOMS: atom_id res chain seq x y z
N ILE A 1 3.90 4.16 -13.31
CA ILE A 1 4.12 3.53 -11.99
C ILE A 1 3.62 2.12 -12.14
N ASP A 2 4.42 1.14 -11.71
CA ASP A 2 3.97 -0.25 -11.68
C ASP A 2 3.69 -0.61 -10.22
N LEU A 3 2.58 -1.31 -9.99
CA LEU A 3 2.14 -1.75 -8.68
C LEU A 3 1.83 -3.23 -8.74
N GLU A 4 2.37 -3.98 -7.79
CA GLU A 4 2.14 -5.41 -7.63
C GLU A 4 1.85 -5.73 -6.17
N GLY A 5 1.04 -6.75 -5.90
CA GLY A 5 0.77 -7.21 -4.55
C GLY A 5 0.58 -8.72 -4.47
N ASP A 6 0.91 -9.29 -3.32
CA ASP A 6 0.72 -10.71 -3.03
C ASP A 6 -0.60 -10.89 -2.29
N LEU A 7 -1.47 -11.74 -2.83
CA LEU A 7 -2.75 -12.10 -2.22
C LEU A 7 -2.86 -13.62 -2.19
N ASP A 8 -3.14 -14.17 -1.01
CA ASP A 8 -3.52 -15.56 -0.87
C ASP A 8 -5.05 -15.66 -0.81
N SER A 9 -5.62 -16.38 -1.77
CA SER A 9 -7.07 -16.48 -1.91
C SER A 9 -7.74 -17.30 -0.82
N GLU A 10 -7.01 -18.17 -0.13
CA GLU A 10 -7.60 -18.99 0.92
C GLU A 10 -8.03 -18.13 2.11
N GLY A 11 -7.34 -17.01 2.37
CA GLY A 11 -7.71 -16.09 3.43
C GLY A 11 -9.12 -15.52 3.24
N PHE A 12 -9.43 -14.96 2.08
CA PHE A 12 -10.77 -14.39 1.83
C PHE A 12 -11.85 -15.46 1.55
N LYS A 13 -11.47 -16.74 1.41
CA LYS A 13 -12.39 -17.87 1.36
C LYS A 13 -12.67 -18.50 2.73
N GLY A 14 -12.07 -17.99 3.80
CA GLY A 14 -12.37 -18.40 5.18
C GLY A 14 -11.32 -19.28 5.85
N SER A 15 -10.10 -19.36 5.32
CA SER A 15 -8.98 -19.94 6.08
C SER A 15 -8.67 -19.09 7.31
N GLU A 16 -8.51 -19.73 8.47
CA GLU A 16 -8.15 -19.07 9.73
C GLU A 16 -6.63 -18.79 9.84
N ASP A 17 -5.81 -19.54 9.09
CA ASP A 17 -4.36 -19.42 9.10
C ASP A 17 -3.82 -18.34 8.15
N VAL A 18 -4.68 -17.85 7.22
CA VAL A 18 -4.29 -16.92 6.16
C VAL A 18 -5.03 -15.60 6.32
N ARG A 19 -4.29 -14.50 6.49
CA ARG A 19 -4.90 -13.16 6.57
C ARG A 19 -5.62 -12.80 5.26
N PRO A 20 -6.90 -12.37 5.28
CA PRO A 20 -7.71 -12.08 4.09
C PRO A 20 -7.38 -10.74 3.39
N GLY A 21 -6.10 -10.44 3.15
CA GLY A 21 -5.68 -9.20 2.50
C GLY A 21 -4.33 -9.31 1.81
N PHE A 22 -3.85 -8.19 1.24
CA PHE A 22 -2.51 -8.13 0.65
C PHE A 22 -1.44 -8.39 1.72
N GLN A 23 -0.52 -9.31 1.43
CA GLN A 23 0.59 -9.64 2.31
C GLN A 23 1.81 -8.76 2.04
N ASN A 24 2.02 -8.40 0.77
CA ASN A 24 3.03 -7.43 0.37
C ASN A 24 2.46 -6.58 -0.77
N VAL A 25 2.89 -5.32 -0.82
CA VAL A 25 2.66 -4.41 -1.95
C VAL A 25 4.00 -3.82 -2.36
N ARG A 26 4.28 -3.78 -3.66
CA ARG A 26 5.53 -3.26 -4.23
C ARG A 26 5.20 -2.21 -5.28
N ALA A 27 5.86 -1.06 -5.18
CA ALA A 27 5.70 0.05 -6.11
C ALA A 27 7.00 0.35 -6.85
N LYS A 28 6.92 0.51 -8.17
CA LYS A 28 8.05 0.94 -9.01
C LYS A 28 7.70 2.23 -9.73
N PHE A 29 8.39 3.32 -9.35
CA PHE A 29 8.23 4.62 -9.98
C PHE A 29 9.12 4.73 -11.23
N HIS A 30 8.51 5.04 -12.36
CA HIS A 30 9.21 5.39 -13.60
C HIS A 30 9.20 6.90 -13.75
N ILE A 31 10.33 7.54 -13.49
CA ILE A 31 10.45 9.01 -13.49
C ILE A 31 11.27 9.45 -14.71
N LYS A 32 10.62 10.18 -15.62
CA LYS A 32 11.27 10.86 -16.74
C LYS A 32 11.23 12.36 -16.48
N ALA A 33 12.37 12.95 -16.14
CA ALA A 33 12.48 14.37 -15.82
C ALA A 33 13.82 14.95 -16.27
N ASN A 34 13.82 16.23 -16.65
CA ASN A 34 15.04 17.00 -16.87
C ASN A 34 15.46 17.69 -15.56
N ALA A 35 15.86 16.89 -14.58
CA ALA A 35 16.28 17.35 -13.26
C ALA A 35 17.49 16.53 -12.78
N SER A 36 18.25 17.08 -11.83
CA SER A 36 19.34 16.33 -11.22
C SER A 36 18.82 15.15 -10.41
N LYS A 37 19.63 14.10 -10.31
CA LYS A 37 19.33 12.91 -9.50
C LYS A 37 18.94 13.27 -8.07
N GLU A 38 19.66 14.21 -7.45
CA GLU A 38 19.38 14.66 -6.08
C GLU A 38 17.97 15.28 -5.94
N LYS A 39 17.51 16.06 -6.93
CA LYS A 39 16.15 16.62 -6.92
C LYS A 39 15.09 15.52 -7.06
N ILE A 40 15.36 14.52 -7.89
CA ILE A 40 14.46 13.36 -8.07
C ILE A 40 14.42 12.52 -6.78
N GLU A 41 15.55 12.27 -6.13
CA GLU A 41 15.59 11.54 -4.86
C GLU A 41 14.85 12.28 -3.73
N LYS A 42 14.99 13.62 -3.67
CA LYS A 42 14.21 14.46 -2.74
C LYS A 42 12.70 14.36 -3.02
N LEU A 43 12.31 14.34 -4.30
CA LEU A 43 10.92 14.14 -4.70
C LEU A 43 10.40 12.76 -4.25
N VAL A 44 11.14 11.68 -4.52
CA VAL A 44 10.74 10.31 -4.14
C VAL A 44 10.58 10.20 -2.62
N LYS A 45 11.54 10.71 -1.84
CA LYS A 45 11.44 10.73 -0.37
C LYS A 45 10.21 11.50 0.13
N ASN A 46 9.86 12.60 -0.52
CA ASN A 46 8.64 13.35 -0.17
C ASN A 46 7.39 12.56 -0.52
N ILE A 47 7.34 11.90 -1.69
CA ILE A 47 6.21 11.05 -2.07
C ILE A 47 6.02 9.94 -1.04
N GLU A 48 7.09 9.23 -0.66
CA GLU A 48 7.02 8.16 0.34
C GLU A 48 6.56 8.69 1.71
N ARG A 49 7.12 9.82 2.16
CA ARG A 49 6.77 10.43 3.46
C ARG A 49 5.35 10.94 3.55
N PHE A 50 4.79 11.45 2.44
CA PHE A 50 3.50 12.13 2.43
C PHE A 50 2.40 11.34 1.73
N CYS A 51 2.65 10.09 1.32
CA CYS A 51 1.64 9.23 0.70
C CYS A 51 0.64 8.74 1.75
N PRO A 52 -0.64 9.18 1.72
CA PRO A 52 -1.62 8.76 2.72
C PRO A 52 -1.92 7.26 2.65
N VAL A 53 -1.90 6.69 1.45
CA VAL A 53 -2.11 5.25 1.23
C VAL A 53 -0.93 4.44 1.75
N GLY A 54 0.31 4.90 1.50
CA GLY A 54 1.51 4.24 2.00
C GLY A 54 1.53 4.23 3.54
N ASP A 55 1.30 5.38 4.16
CA ASP A 55 1.18 5.51 5.61
C ASP A 55 0.09 4.59 6.19
N SER A 56 -1.09 4.56 5.57
CA SER A 56 -2.20 3.70 6.01
C SER A 56 -1.87 2.20 5.93
N LEU A 57 -1.07 1.79 4.94
CA LEU A 57 -0.66 0.39 4.76
C LEU A 57 0.49 -0.01 5.68
N GLU A 58 1.47 0.88 5.89
CA GLU A 58 2.65 0.62 6.72
C GLU A 58 2.32 0.63 8.21
N ASN A 59 1.49 1.59 8.65
CA ASN A 59 1.19 1.78 10.07
C ASN A 59 -0.14 1.13 10.48
N GLY A 60 -0.97 0.76 9.52
CA GLY A 60 -2.35 0.36 9.77
C GLY A 60 -3.22 1.56 10.18
N VAL A 61 -4.52 1.43 9.95
CA VAL A 61 -5.51 2.42 10.38
C VAL A 61 -6.52 1.75 11.31
N ASN A 62 -7.07 2.51 12.25
CA ASN A 62 -8.18 2.02 13.05
C ASN A 62 -9.44 1.95 12.16
N LEU A 63 -9.95 0.74 11.96
CA LEU A 63 -11.18 0.47 11.22
C LEU A 63 -12.28 0.04 12.19
N THR A 64 -13.38 0.80 12.23
CA THR A 64 -14.59 0.44 12.98
C THR A 64 -15.69 0.06 12.01
N THR A 65 -16.39 -1.04 12.30
CA THR A 65 -17.53 -1.51 11.51
C THR A 65 -18.76 -1.62 12.40
N GLU A 66 -19.90 -1.21 11.88
CA GLU A 66 -21.21 -1.30 12.53
C GLU A 66 -22.16 -2.08 11.63
N TYR A 67 -23.06 -2.87 12.22
CA TYR A 67 -24.14 -3.52 11.50
C TYR A 67 -25.45 -3.33 12.27
N VAL A 68 -26.55 -3.24 11.54
CA VAL A 68 -27.91 -3.14 12.09
C VAL A 68 -28.72 -4.30 11.53
N LEU A 69 -29.39 -5.05 12.40
CA LEU A 69 -30.37 -6.06 12.03
C LEU A 69 -31.77 -5.44 12.16
N GLU A 70 -32.55 -5.49 11.08
CA GLU A 70 -33.97 -5.08 11.04
C GLU A 70 -34.90 -6.27 11.32
#